data_AF-A0A2E9T353-F1
#
_entry.id   AF-A0A2E9T353-F1
#
_cell.length_a   1.000
_cell.length_b   1.000
_cell.length_c   1.000
_cell.angle_alpha   90.00
_cell.angle_beta   90.00
_cell.angle_gamma   90.00
#
_symmetry.space_group_name_H-M   'P 1'
#
loop_
_entity.id
_entity.type
_entity.pdbx_description
1 polymer ?
#
loop_
_entity_poly.entity_id
_entity_poly.type
_entity_poly.pdbx_seq_one_letter_code
_entity_poly.pdbx_strand_id
1 'polypeptide(L)'
;MKSIDRSISVSTTIALITNAGGRCSFNTDTEYCNKILSDGRVNLGERAHIVGVNGPRANEHCNSSKNDYSNLIWLCRDHHKIIDHPSNLNIYTVSELHKMKSRHEARVKSGRYPFYGTEQSMHDYGVLSCIFHFIDIHKLYSSVSSFPVIDLHFFDVFEMCCIFKRDNPDSLPLKDPIFNQVFRRFHSSLVKLYLHLIENEAKEDYKNFTYTYNDSLGIGRRLVYEYLSSVERLTSLIERRFPQIMVQDLFDPGF
;
A
#
# COMPACT_ATOMS: atom_id res chain seq x y z
N MET A 1 -47.40 8.08 -19.70
CA MET A 1 -46.31 7.24 -19.16
C MET A 1 -45.60 8.05 -18.08
N LYS A 2 -45.57 7.58 -16.83
CA LYS A 2 -44.77 8.24 -15.77
C LYS A 2 -43.29 8.11 -16.14
N SER A 3 -42.56 9.23 -16.19
CA SER A 3 -41.10 9.19 -16.31
C SER A 3 -40.54 8.48 -15.09
N ILE A 4 -39.76 7.42 -15.31
CA ILE A 4 -39.07 6.72 -14.23
C ILE A 4 -37.91 7.62 -13.81
N ASP A 5 -37.95 8.09 -12.56
CA ASP A 5 -36.90 8.93 -11.99
C ASP A 5 -35.58 8.15 -11.91
N ARG A 6 -34.55 8.65 -12.61
CA ARG A 6 -33.19 8.11 -12.59
C ARG A 6 -32.31 8.84 -11.57
N SER A 7 -32.88 9.77 -10.79
CA SER A 7 -32.11 10.50 -9.80
C SER A 7 -31.65 9.55 -8.70
N ILE A 8 -30.33 9.51 -8.51
CA ILE A 8 -29.70 8.84 -7.38
C ILE A 8 -29.44 9.92 -6.34
N SER A 9 -29.90 9.71 -5.11
CA SER A 9 -29.76 10.69 -4.05
C SER A 9 -28.29 11.04 -3.78
N VAL A 10 -28.07 12.24 -3.27
CA VAL A 10 -26.72 12.70 -2.87
C VAL A 10 -26.15 11.78 -1.79
N SER A 11 -26.96 11.37 -0.81
CA SER A 11 -26.55 10.45 0.26
C SER A 11 -26.12 9.08 -0.27
N THR A 12 -26.87 8.48 -1.19
CA THR A 12 -26.51 7.22 -1.84
C THR A 12 -25.22 7.37 -2.65
N THR A 13 -25.05 8.49 -3.34
CA THR A 13 -23.83 8.79 -4.10
C THR A 13 -22.61 8.87 -3.18
N ILE A 14 -22.71 9.60 -2.06
CA ILE A 14 -21.63 9.72 -1.07
C ILE A 14 -21.30 8.35 -0.46
N ALA A 15 -22.31 7.56 -0.10
CA ALA A 15 -22.12 6.22 0.43
C ALA A 15 -21.40 5.32 -0.58
N LEU A 16 -21.81 5.35 -1.85
CA LEU A 16 -21.21 4.58 -2.93
C LEU A 16 -19.72 4.93 -3.13
N ILE A 17 -19.40 6.22 -3.20
CA ILE A 17 -18.01 6.69 -3.36
C ILE A 17 -17.17 6.30 -2.14
N THR A 18 -17.70 6.52 -0.94
CA THR A 18 -17.00 6.23 0.32
C THR A 18 -16.67 4.74 0.44
N ASN A 19 -17.65 3.86 0.21
CA ASN A 19 -17.45 2.42 0.31
C ASN A 19 -16.57 1.87 -0.84
N ALA A 20 -16.56 2.53 -2.00
CA ALA A 20 -15.62 2.26 -3.07
C ALA A 20 -14.22 2.85 -2.83
N GLY A 21 -13.99 3.57 -1.73
CA GLY A 21 -12.72 4.22 -1.41
C GLY A 21 -12.30 5.28 -2.42
N GLY A 22 -13.28 5.89 -3.11
CA GLY A 22 -13.04 6.85 -4.20
C GLY A 22 -12.45 6.23 -5.48
N ARG A 23 -12.36 4.90 -5.59
CA ARG A 23 -11.67 4.20 -6.70
C ARG A 23 -12.64 3.40 -7.56
N CYS A 24 -12.28 3.21 -8.83
CA CYS A 24 -13.03 2.31 -9.70
C CYS A 24 -13.17 0.92 -9.07
N SER A 25 -14.39 0.41 -8.98
CA SER A 25 -14.70 -0.90 -8.44
C SER A 25 -14.50 -2.03 -9.44
N PHE A 26 -13.91 -1.78 -10.62
CA PHE A 26 -13.68 -2.84 -11.60
C PHE A 26 -12.57 -3.77 -11.13
N ASN A 27 -12.90 -5.06 -11.01
CA ASN A 27 -11.95 -6.09 -10.64
C ASN A 27 -12.46 -7.47 -11.09
N THR A 28 -11.57 -8.24 -11.70
CA THR A 28 -11.74 -9.66 -12.06
C THR A 28 -10.68 -10.48 -11.30
N ASP A 29 -10.59 -11.76 -11.59
CA ASP A 29 -9.56 -12.62 -10.99
C ASP A 29 -8.16 -12.31 -11.53
N THR A 30 -8.05 -11.68 -12.71
CA THR A 30 -6.78 -11.39 -13.39
C THR A 30 -6.49 -9.89 -13.57
N GLU A 31 -7.47 -9.02 -13.37
CA GLU A 31 -7.36 -7.59 -13.64
C GLU A 31 -8.03 -6.76 -12.54
N TYR A 32 -7.51 -5.57 -12.25
CA TYR A 32 -8.17 -4.61 -11.37
C TYR A 32 -7.90 -3.18 -11.85
N CYS A 33 -8.88 -2.30 -11.67
CA CYS A 33 -8.73 -0.88 -11.96
C CYS A 33 -8.47 -0.09 -10.67
N ASN A 34 -7.34 0.61 -10.61
CA ASN A 34 -6.95 1.39 -9.44
C ASN A 34 -7.09 2.91 -9.60
N LYS A 35 -7.74 3.36 -10.67
CA LYS A 35 -8.00 4.78 -10.94
C LYS A 35 -8.74 5.41 -9.75
N ILE A 36 -8.20 6.48 -9.20
CA ILE A 36 -8.90 7.36 -8.24
C ILE A 36 -9.86 8.21 -9.06
N LEU A 37 -11.14 8.11 -8.73
CA LEU A 37 -12.23 8.78 -9.44
C LEU A 37 -12.81 9.93 -8.62
N SER A 38 -12.57 9.95 -7.31
CA SER A 38 -13.00 11.03 -6.44
C SER A 38 -11.94 11.29 -5.37
N ASP A 39 -11.45 12.52 -5.31
CA ASP A 39 -10.42 12.98 -4.36
C ASP A 39 -10.92 14.14 -3.45
N GLY A 40 -12.22 14.45 -3.54
CA GLY A 40 -12.85 15.56 -2.82
C GLY A 40 -12.83 16.90 -3.56
N ARG A 41 -12.10 17.01 -4.68
CA ARG A 41 -12.09 18.20 -5.56
C ARG A 41 -12.81 17.94 -6.87
N VAL A 42 -12.58 16.75 -7.43
CA VAL A 42 -13.16 16.34 -8.71
C VAL A 42 -13.81 14.97 -8.56
N ASN A 43 -14.93 14.78 -9.25
CA ASN A 43 -15.58 13.49 -9.38
C ASN A 43 -15.65 13.07 -10.86
N LEU A 44 -14.87 12.05 -11.20
CA LEU A 44 -14.71 11.46 -12.54
C LEU A 44 -15.38 10.10 -12.69
N GLY A 45 -15.99 9.57 -11.62
CA GLY A 45 -16.62 8.26 -11.64
C GLY A 45 -18.10 8.31 -11.98
N GLU A 46 -18.62 7.15 -12.37
CA GLU A 46 -19.98 6.96 -12.80
C GLU A 46 -20.71 6.01 -11.83
N ARG A 47 -21.96 6.38 -11.50
CA ARG A 47 -22.87 5.55 -10.72
C ARG A 47 -23.52 4.54 -11.67
N ALA A 48 -22.82 3.45 -11.95
CA ALA A 48 -23.31 2.44 -12.88
C ALA A 48 -24.37 1.58 -12.20
N HIS A 49 -25.49 1.37 -12.89
CA HIS A 49 -26.53 0.45 -12.43
C HIS A 49 -26.14 -1.00 -12.78
N ILE A 50 -26.21 -1.90 -11.79
CA ILE A 50 -26.06 -3.34 -12.03
C ILE A 50 -27.27 -3.84 -12.84
N VAL A 51 -28.48 -3.51 -12.38
CA VAL A 51 -29.73 -3.67 -13.11
C VAL A 51 -30.31 -2.28 -13.45
N GLY A 52 -30.12 -1.84 -14.70
CA GLY A 52 -30.55 -0.52 -15.17
C GLY A 52 -32.06 -0.41 -15.42
N VAL A 53 -32.59 0.82 -15.46
CA VAL A 53 -33.98 1.08 -15.91
C VAL A 53 -34.14 0.70 -17.39
N ASN A 54 -33.19 1.16 -18.20
CA ASN A 54 -32.96 0.76 -19.58
C ASN A 54 -31.48 0.36 -19.68
N GLY A 55 -31.14 -0.63 -20.53
CA GLY A 55 -29.76 -1.07 -20.69
C GLY A 55 -29.62 -2.59 -20.80
N PRO A 56 -28.38 -3.10 -20.86
CA PRO A 56 -28.09 -4.49 -21.22
C PRO A 56 -28.71 -5.53 -20.28
N ARG A 57 -28.94 -5.15 -19.03
CA ARG A 57 -29.50 -5.99 -17.95
C ARG A 57 -30.87 -5.51 -17.46
N ALA A 58 -31.58 -4.66 -18.21
CA ALA A 58 -32.79 -4.00 -17.70
C ALA A 58 -33.96 -4.94 -17.36
N ASN A 59 -33.99 -6.11 -18.00
CA ASN A 59 -35.01 -7.15 -17.83
C ASN A 59 -34.68 -8.17 -16.73
N GLU A 60 -33.49 -8.06 -16.12
CA GLU A 60 -33.08 -8.94 -15.02
C GLU A 60 -33.83 -8.61 -13.73
N HIS A 61 -33.94 -9.60 -12.84
CA HIS A 61 -34.57 -9.42 -11.54
C HIS A 61 -33.71 -8.52 -10.64
N CYS A 62 -34.35 -7.55 -9.98
CA CYS A 62 -33.71 -6.64 -9.03
C CYS A 62 -34.45 -6.74 -7.68
N ASN A 63 -33.75 -7.20 -6.65
CA ASN A 63 -34.30 -7.38 -5.30
C ASN A 63 -34.56 -6.06 -4.56
N SER A 64 -34.04 -4.94 -5.07
CA SER A 64 -34.12 -3.61 -4.46
C SER A 64 -34.67 -2.57 -5.45
N SER A 65 -34.83 -1.31 -5.03
CA SER A 65 -35.05 -0.23 -5.99
C SER A 65 -33.86 -0.13 -6.94
N LYS A 66 -34.12 0.22 -8.20
CA LYS A 66 -33.06 0.37 -9.21
C LYS A 66 -32.05 1.46 -8.80
N ASN A 67 -32.47 2.48 -8.04
CA ASN A 67 -31.58 3.55 -7.58
C ASN A 67 -30.94 3.29 -6.20
N ASP A 68 -31.15 2.11 -5.60
CA ASP A 68 -30.58 1.78 -4.30
C ASP A 68 -29.07 1.51 -4.39
N TYR A 69 -28.36 1.84 -3.31
CA TYR A 69 -26.93 1.59 -3.14
C TYR A 69 -26.51 0.16 -3.53
N SER A 70 -27.33 -0.83 -3.15
CA SER A 70 -27.08 -2.26 -3.43
C SER A 70 -27.01 -2.57 -4.92
N ASN A 71 -27.75 -1.82 -5.75
CA ASN A 71 -27.83 -1.98 -7.21
C ASN A 71 -26.86 -1.05 -7.96
N LEU A 72 -25.99 -0.32 -7.26
CA LEU A 72 -25.04 0.61 -7.86
C LEU A 72 -23.59 0.14 -7.66
N ILE A 73 -22.77 0.31 -8.68
CA ILE A 73 -21.32 0.08 -8.64
C ILE A 73 -20.58 1.33 -9.13
N TRP A 74 -19.47 1.68 -8.48
CA TRP A 74 -18.70 2.88 -8.79
C TRP A 74 -17.62 2.60 -9.82
N LEU A 75 -17.70 3.15 -11.03
CA LEU A 75 -16.78 2.80 -12.12
C LEU A 75 -16.21 4.03 -12.83
N CYS A 76 -15.04 3.89 -13.44
CA CYS A 76 -14.58 4.86 -14.42
C CYS A 76 -15.39 4.68 -15.72
N ARG A 77 -15.42 5.72 -16.56
CA ARG A 77 -16.13 5.68 -17.85
C ARG A 77 -15.74 4.49 -18.72
N ASP A 78 -14.46 4.14 -18.76
CA ASP A 78 -13.96 3.04 -19.60
C ASP A 78 -14.55 1.70 -19.15
N HIS A 79 -14.44 1.39 -17.85
CA HIS A 79 -14.93 0.13 -17.31
C HIS A 79 -16.45 0.05 -17.30
N HIS A 80 -17.15 1.17 -17.10
CA HIS A 80 -18.60 1.20 -17.26
C HIS A 80 -19.01 0.80 -18.67
N LYS A 81 -18.34 1.34 -19.70
CA LYS A 81 -18.57 0.92 -21.10
C LYS A 81 -18.22 -0.55 -21.34
N ILE A 82 -17.14 -1.06 -20.76
CA ILE A 82 -16.71 -2.46 -20.90
C ILE A 82 -17.77 -3.42 -20.35
N ILE A 83 -18.30 -3.17 -19.14
CA ILE A 83 -19.27 -4.07 -18.52
C ILE A 83 -20.64 -4.04 -19.19
N ASP A 84 -20.97 -2.93 -19.86
CA ASP A 84 -22.23 -2.74 -20.59
C ASP A 84 -22.13 -3.17 -22.06
N HIS A 85 -20.93 -3.49 -22.56
CA HIS A 85 -20.75 -3.86 -23.95
C HIS A 85 -21.46 -5.19 -24.26
N PRO A 86 -22.25 -5.29 -25.36
CA PRO A 86 -23.04 -6.48 -25.69
C PRO A 86 -22.23 -7.78 -25.75
N SER A 87 -20.97 -7.73 -26.19
CA SER A 87 -20.09 -8.91 -26.25
C SER A 87 -19.70 -9.48 -24.89
N ASN A 88 -19.88 -8.73 -23.80
CA ASN A 88 -19.39 -9.08 -22.47
C ASN A 88 -20.51 -9.41 -21.48
N LEU A 89 -21.77 -9.41 -21.90
CA LEU A 89 -22.92 -9.59 -21.00
C LEU A 89 -22.99 -10.97 -20.34
N ASN A 90 -22.45 -11.99 -21.01
CA ASN A 90 -22.27 -13.32 -20.45
C ASN A 90 -21.19 -13.39 -19.36
N ILE A 91 -20.23 -12.45 -19.38
CA ILE A 91 -19.16 -12.33 -18.38
C ILE A 91 -19.67 -11.48 -17.21
N TYR A 92 -20.12 -10.26 -17.49
CA TYR A 92 -20.60 -9.30 -16.50
C TYR A 92 -22.10 -9.48 -16.24
N THR A 93 -22.45 -10.66 -15.73
CA THR A 93 -23.81 -10.94 -15.27
C THR A 93 -24.16 -10.11 -14.03
N VAL A 94 -25.45 -10.01 -13.68
CA VAL A 94 -25.90 -9.33 -12.45
C VAL A 94 -25.20 -9.92 -11.21
N SER A 95 -25.11 -11.25 -11.15
CA SER A 95 -24.40 -11.94 -10.06
C SER A 95 -22.93 -11.56 -9.98
N GLU A 96 -22.24 -11.51 -11.12
CA GLU A 96 -20.81 -11.17 -11.17
C GLU A 96 -20.55 -9.71 -10.77
N LEU A 97 -21.39 -8.77 -11.21
CA LEU A 97 -21.26 -7.37 -10.82
C LEU A 97 -21.50 -7.14 -9.32
N HIS A 98 -22.44 -7.87 -8.71
CA HIS A 98 -22.59 -7.85 -7.25
C HIS A 98 -21.37 -8.43 -6.53
N LYS A 99 -20.82 -9.55 -7.01
CA LYS A 99 -19.57 -10.11 -6.47
C LYS A 99 -18.40 -9.14 -6.60
N MET A 100 -18.24 -8.52 -7.77
CA MET A 100 -17.22 -7.50 -8.05
C MET A 100 -17.33 -6.33 -7.07
N LYS A 101 -18.53 -5.78 -6.87
CA LYS A 101 -18.81 -4.74 -5.87
C LYS A 101 -18.43 -5.19 -4.46
N SER A 102 -18.92 -6.35 -4.02
CA SER A 102 -18.65 -6.87 -2.67
C SER A 102 -17.18 -7.13 -2.42
N ARG A 103 -16.46 -7.71 -3.40
CA ARG A 103 -15.01 -7.96 -3.33
C ARG A 103 -14.23 -6.66 -3.23
N HIS A 104 -14.60 -5.64 -4.00
CA HIS A 104 -13.99 -4.30 -3.91
C HIS A 104 -14.21 -3.64 -2.56
N GLU A 105 -15.45 -3.58 -2.09
CA GLU A 105 -15.80 -2.91 -0.83
C GLU A 105 -15.18 -3.64 0.38
N ALA A 106 -15.09 -4.98 0.35
CA ALA A 106 -14.37 -5.75 1.36
C ALA A 106 -12.86 -5.43 1.39
N ARG A 107 -12.25 -5.23 0.22
CA ARG A 107 -10.84 -4.79 0.12
C ARG A 107 -10.64 -3.38 0.67
N VAL A 108 -11.53 -2.45 0.34
CA VAL A 108 -11.50 -1.08 0.90
C VAL A 108 -11.64 -1.13 2.42
N LYS A 109 -12.61 -1.88 2.94
CA LYS A 109 -12.88 -2.02 4.37
C LYS A 109 -11.72 -2.65 5.14
N SER A 110 -11.05 -3.65 4.56
CA SER A 110 -9.90 -4.32 5.20
C SER A 110 -8.59 -3.54 5.09
N GLY A 111 -8.56 -2.44 4.32
CA GLY A 111 -7.32 -1.70 4.03
C GLY A 111 -6.32 -2.47 3.17
N ARG A 112 -6.65 -3.69 2.74
CA ARG A 112 -5.85 -4.56 1.85
C ARG A 112 -6.16 -4.23 0.39
N TYR A 113 -5.96 -2.98 0.02
CA TYR A 113 -5.97 -2.61 -1.38
C TYR A 113 -4.55 -2.82 -1.91
N PRO A 114 -4.29 -3.79 -2.80
CA PRO A 114 -3.04 -3.83 -3.55
C PRO A 114 -2.86 -2.46 -4.19
N PHE A 115 -1.95 -1.68 -3.62
CA PHE A 115 -1.56 -0.39 -4.17
C PHE A 115 -0.61 -0.69 -5.32
N TYR A 116 -1.06 -1.46 -6.30
CA TYR A 116 -0.33 -1.75 -7.53
C TYR A 116 -0.98 -0.96 -8.66
N GLY A 117 -0.21 -0.47 -9.61
CA GLY A 117 -0.76 0.05 -10.88
C GLY A 117 -1.00 1.55 -10.99
N THR A 118 -0.52 2.38 -10.05
CA THR A 118 -0.11 3.75 -10.41
C THR A 118 1.40 3.76 -10.66
N GLU A 119 1.89 4.61 -11.58
CA GLU A 119 3.35 4.79 -11.77
C GLU A 119 4.08 5.09 -10.45
N GLN A 120 3.42 5.84 -9.57
CA GLN A 120 3.94 6.15 -8.23
C GLN A 120 4.12 4.90 -7.39
N SER A 121 3.12 4.02 -7.38
CA SER A 121 3.16 2.79 -6.60
C SER A 121 4.18 1.77 -7.11
N MET A 122 4.32 1.66 -8.44
CA MET A 122 5.28 0.76 -9.05
C MET A 122 6.71 1.24 -8.80
N HIS A 123 6.93 2.56 -8.88
CA HIS A 123 8.19 3.18 -8.47
C HIS A 123 8.52 2.85 -7.01
N ASP A 124 7.61 3.15 -6.07
CA ASP A 124 7.89 2.97 -4.64
C ASP A 124 8.09 1.50 -4.27
N TYR A 125 7.31 0.60 -4.86
CA TYR A 125 7.53 -0.84 -4.72
C TYR A 125 8.91 -1.25 -5.25
N GLY A 126 9.31 -0.80 -6.46
CA GLY A 126 10.61 -1.14 -7.03
C GLY A 126 11.77 -0.64 -6.18
N VAL A 127 11.68 0.59 -5.68
CA VAL A 127 12.68 1.19 -4.78
C VAL A 127 12.80 0.40 -3.48
N LEU A 128 11.67 0.14 -2.79
CA LEU A 128 11.67 -0.58 -1.53
C LEU A 128 12.06 -2.05 -1.69
N SER A 129 11.56 -2.72 -2.72
CA SER A 129 11.90 -4.12 -3.02
C SER A 129 13.39 -4.27 -3.30
N CYS A 130 14.00 -3.33 -4.03
CA CYS A 130 15.45 -3.31 -4.25
C CYS A 130 16.22 -3.13 -2.93
N ILE A 131 15.86 -2.14 -2.10
CA ILE A 131 16.50 -1.93 -0.79
C ILE A 131 16.43 -3.20 0.07
N PHE A 132 15.23 -3.78 0.21
CA PHE A 132 15.00 -4.96 1.05
C PHE A 132 15.34 -6.29 0.38
N HIS A 133 15.89 -6.25 -0.84
CA HIS A 133 16.53 -7.43 -1.42
C HIS A 133 17.93 -7.59 -0.82
N PHE A 134 18.62 -6.48 -0.52
CA PHE A 134 19.94 -6.48 0.11
C PHE A 134 19.89 -6.33 1.63
N ILE A 135 18.77 -5.86 2.17
CA ILE A 135 18.57 -5.66 3.61
C ILE A 135 17.49 -6.61 4.11
N ASP A 136 17.83 -7.45 5.08
CA ASP A 136 16.84 -8.28 5.78
C ASP A 136 15.90 -7.41 6.62
N ILE A 137 14.69 -7.21 6.09
CA ILE A 137 13.64 -6.41 6.73
C ILE A 137 13.26 -6.96 8.12
N HIS A 138 13.40 -8.27 8.35
CA HIS A 138 13.05 -8.93 9.61
C HIS A 138 14.09 -8.69 10.70
N LYS A 139 15.35 -8.41 10.31
CA LYS A 139 16.44 -8.13 11.25
C LYS A 139 16.53 -6.67 11.68
N LEU A 140 15.81 -5.76 11.01
CA LEU A 140 15.85 -4.32 11.32
C LEU A 140 15.58 -4.02 12.79
N TYR A 141 14.61 -4.72 13.39
CA TYR A 141 14.21 -4.50 14.78
C TYR A 141 15.15 -5.22 15.74
N SER A 142 15.40 -6.52 15.50
CA SER A 142 16.17 -7.37 16.41
C SER A 142 17.64 -6.97 16.48
N SER A 143 18.20 -6.32 15.46
CA SER A 143 19.60 -5.93 15.44
C SER A 143 20.00 -4.95 16.55
N VAL A 144 19.05 -4.24 17.15
CA VAL A 144 19.31 -3.32 18.28
C VAL A 144 18.47 -3.62 19.52
N SER A 145 17.66 -4.68 19.51
CA SER A 145 16.73 -4.97 20.61
C SER A 145 17.40 -5.35 21.92
N SER A 146 18.67 -5.77 21.86
CA SER A 146 19.49 -6.17 23.03
C SER A 146 20.40 -5.04 23.54
N PHE A 147 20.12 -3.79 23.18
CA PHE A 147 20.92 -2.62 23.60
C PHE A 147 21.18 -2.65 25.13
N PRO A 148 22.43 -2.41 25.60
CA PRO A 148 23.55 -1.79 24.88
C PRO A 148 24.40 -2.73 24.01
N VAL A 149 23.99 -3.98 23.83
CA VAL A 149 24.60 -4.90 22.87
C VAL A 149 23.84 -4.82 21.55
N ILE A 150 24.53 -4.46 20.48
CA ILE A 150 23.98 -4.29 19.13
C ILE A 150 24.56 -5.36 18.22
N ASP A 151 23.74 -5.92 17.34
CA ASP A 151 24.15 -6.89 16.33
C ASP A 151 24.79 -6.17 15.13
N LEU A 152 25.84 -6.76 14.56
CA LEU A 152 26.58 -6.21 13.41
C LEU A 152 25.70 -5.91 12.19
N HIS A 153 24.62 -6.65 11.98
CA HIS A 153 23.69 -6.41 10.87
C HIS A 153 23.09 -4.98 10.90
N PHE A 154 23.07 -4.31 12.06
CA PHE A 154 22.65 -2.91 12.14
C PHE A 154 23.53 -2.00 11.28
N PHE A 155 24.85 -2.23 11.25
CA PHE A 155 25.79 -1.43 10.47
C PHE A 155 25.65 -1.72 8.97
N ASP A 156 25.44 -2.99 8.60
CA ASP A 156 25.15 -3.39 7.21
C ASP A 156 23.91 -2.68 6.65
N VAL A 157 22.86 -2.52 7.46
CA VAL A 157 21.63 -1.79 7.06
C VAL A 157 21.96 -0.35 6.66
N PHE A 158 22.81 0.34 7.42
CA PHE A 158 23.25 1.70 7.11
C PHE A 158 24.08 1.73 5.82
N GLU A 159 25.06 0.84 5.70
CA GLU A 159 25.93 0.78 4.53
C GLU A 159 25.13 0.51 3.24
N MET A 160 24.19 -0.44 3.29
CA MET A 160 23.34 -0.79 2.15
C MET A 160 22.40 0.37 1.77
N CYS A 161 21.87 1.12 2.74
CA CYS A 161 21.11 2.34 2.45
C CYS A 161 21.97 3.41 1.74
N CYS A 162 23.23 3.58 2.17
CA CYS A 162 24.18 4.51 1.56
C CYS A 162 24.56 4.10 0.14
N ILE A 163 24.86 2.82 -0.08
CA ILE A 163 25.17 2.25 -1.40
C ILE A 163 23.97 2.44 -2.33
N PHE A 164 22.77 2.07 -1.90
CA PHE A 164 21.56 2.23 -2.69
C PHE A 164 21.36 3.68 -3.13
N LYS A 165 21.47 4.63 -2.21
CA LYS A 165 21.28 6.06 -2.50
C LYS A 165 22.35 6.60 -3.46
N ARG A 166 23.60 6.14 -3.34
CA ARG A 166 24.70 6.54 -4.22
C ARG A 166 24.47 6.02 -5.64
N ASP A 167 24.08 4.75 -5.76
CA ASP A 167 24.00 4.07 -7.05
C ASP A 167 22.66 4.33 -7.76
N ASN A 168 21.65 4.86 -7.03
CA ASN A 168 20.31 5.16 -7.53
C ASN A 168 19.85 6.59 -7.13
N PRO A 169 20.55 7.66 -7.56
CA PRO A 169 20.32 9.02 -7.07
C PRO A 169 18.89 9.55 -7.33
N ASP A 170 18.25 9.11 -8.42
CA ASP A 170 16.91 9.55 -8.82
C ASP A 170 15.77 8.72 -8.22
N SER A 171 16.09 7.65 -7.49
CA SER A 171 15.10 6.71 -6.91
C SER A 171 14.45 7.22 -5.62
N LEU A 172 15.03 8.24 -4.99
CA LEU A 172 14.49 8.87 -3.78
C LEU A 172 14.28 10.37 -4.01
N PRO A 173 13.20 10.97 -3.48
CA PRO A 173 12.26 10.42 -2.51
C PRO A 173 11.22 9.46 -3.10
N LEU A 174 10.62 8.64 -2.23
CA LEU A 174 9.42 7.88 -2.60
C LEU A 174 8.30 8.85 -3.02
N LYS A 175 7.48 8.43 -3.99
CA LYS A 175 6.45 9.26 -4.63
C LYS A 175 5.17 9.31 -3.79
N ASP A 176 4.81 8.25 -3.09
CA ASP A 176 3.72 8.25 -2.13
C ASP A 176 4.13 9.06 -0.88
N PRO A 177 3.41 10.15 -0.54
CA PRO A 177 3.81 11.04 0.54
C PRO A 177 3.89 10.37 1.91
N ILE A 178 3.01 9.39 2.17
CA ILE A 178 2.96 8.66 3.45
C ILE A 178 4.18 7.74 3.56
N PHE A 179 4.44 6.96 2.51
CA PHE A 179 5.63 6.10 2.45
C PHE A 179 6.91 6.92 2.54
N ASN A 180 7.03 8.03 1.81
CA ASN A 180 8.18 8.91 1.87
C ASN A 180 8.42 9.44 3.28
N GLN A 181 7.37 9.89 3.97
CA GLN A 181 7.49 10.37 5.34
C GLN A 181 7.97 9.26 6.30
N VAL A 182 7.41 8.06 6.19
CA VAL A 182 7.77 6.92 7.04
C VAL A 182 9.21 6.46 6.76
N PHE A 183 9.58 6.30 5.50
CA PHE A 183 10.93 5.90 5.09
C PHE A 183 11.99 6.94 5.49
N ARG A 184 11.72 8.23 5.29
CA ARG A 184 12.63 9.32 5.73
C ARG A 184 12.84 9.32 7.25
N ARG A 185 11.79 9.02 8.03
CA ARG A 185 11.91 8.91 9.48
C ARG A 185 12.81 7.74 9.86
N PHE A 186 12.59 6.57 9.27
CA PHE A 186 13.45 5.39 9.46
C PHE A 186 14.92 5.70 9.13
N HIS A 187 15.18 6.21 7.93
CA HIS A 187 16.53 6.55 7.49
C HIS A 187 17.15 7.61 8.42
N SER A 188 16.39 8.62 8.86
CA SER A 188 16.91 9.63 9.77
C SER A 188 17.28 9.07 11.14
N SER A 189 16.48 8.17 11.72
CA SER A 189 16.82 7.54 13.00
C SER A 189 17.98 6.56 12.87
N LEU A 190 18.06 5.82 11.76
CA LEU A 190 19.18 4.94 11.44
C LEU A 190 20.50 5.72 11.40
N VAL A 191 20.56 6.82 10.64
CA VAL A 191 21.74 7.69 10.53
C VAL A 191 22.14 8.24 11.89
N LYS A 192 21.18 8.75 12.68
CA LYS A 192 21.48 9.31 14.00
C LYS A 192 22.06 8.27 14.96
N LEU A 193 21.48 7.08 14.99
CA LEU A 193 21.96 6.00 15.85
C LEU A 193 23.33 5.52 15.38
N TYR A 194 23.52 5.30 14.08
CA TYR A 194 24.82 4.94 13.49
C TYR A 194 25.92 5.93 13.87
N LEU A 195 25.70 7.23 13.61
CA LEU A 195 26.68 8.29 13.94
C LEU A 195 27.02 8.31 15.42
N HIS A 196 26.01 8.18 16.29
CA HIS A 196 26.24 8.14 17.73
C HIS A 196 27.10 6.94 18.15
N LEU A 197 26.86 5.76 17.58
CA LEU A 197 27.60 4.54 17.92
C LEU A 197 29.07 4.60 17.46
N ILE A 198 29.33 5.13 16.27
CA ILE A 198 30.72 5.24 15.77
C ILE A 198 31.53 6.32 16.49
N GLU A 199 30.88 7.38 17.00
CA GLU A 199 31.55 8.48 17.70
C GLU A 199 31.96 8.15 19.14
N ASN A 200 31.38 7.12 19.75
CA ASN A 200 31.47 6.88 21.19
C ASN A 200 32.15 5.55 21.56
N GLU A 201 33.15 5.12 20.78
CA GLU A 201 34.04 3.95 21.01
C GLU A 201 33.33 2.70 21.59
N ALA A 202 32.78 1.87 20.72
CA ALA A 202 32.21 0.57 21.10
C ALA A 202 33.29 -0.52 21.20
N LYS A 203 33.05 -1.55 22.03
CA LYS A 203 33.83 -2.79 22.01
C LYS A 203 33.22 -3.77 21.01
N GLU A 204 33.96 -4.06 19.95
CA GLU A 204 33.56 -4.99 18.89
C GLU A 204 33.90 -6.43 19.26
N ASP A 205 32.95 -7.34 19.08
CA ASP A 205 33.14 -8.78 19.18
C ASP A 205 32.70 -9.44 17.86
N TYR A 206 33.66 -9.56 16.94
CA TYR A 206 33.47 -10.19 15.64
C TYR A 206 33.10 -11.68 15.74
N LYS A 207 33.44 -12.36 16.84
CA LYS A 207 33.13 -13.78 17.00
C LYS A 207 31.64 -13.99 17.28
N ASN A 208 31.04 -13.09 18.03
CA ASN A 208 29.62 -13.13 18.36
C ASN A 208 28.77 -12.17 17.50
N PHE A 209 29.39 -11.45 16.57
CA PHE A 209 28.74 -10.44 15.73
C PHE A 209 28.06 -9.33 16.54
N THR A 210 28.68 -8.89 17.63
CA THR A 210 28.08 -7.91 18.54
C THR A 210 28.97 -6.70 18.85
N TYR A 211 28.34 -5.57 19.15
CA TYR A 211 28.94 -4.31 19.56
C TYR A 211 28.40 -3.95 20.93
N THR A 212 29.28 -3.88 21.93
CA THR A 212 28.88 -3.46 23.29
C THR A 212 29.17 -1.98 23.49
N TYR A 213 28.12 -1.23 23.83
CA TYR A 213 28.17 0.21 24.00
C TYR A 213 28.10 0.65 25.46
N ASN A 214 28.73 1.78 25.80
CA ASN A 214 28.62 2.39 27.13
C ASN A 214 27.66 3.60 27.11
N ASP A 215 26.38 3.36 27.39
CA ASP A 215 25.34 4.40 27.39
C ASP A 215 25.26 5.21 28.69
N SER A 216 26.40 5.73 29.16
CA SER A 216 26.49 6.46 30.43
C SER A 216 25.58 7.69 30.52
N LEU A 217 25.25 8.32 29.38
CA LEU A 217 24.41 9.53 29.29
C LEU A 217 22.94 9.25 28.89
N GLY A 218 22.57 8.00 28.62
CA GLY A 218 21.21 7.61 28.21
C GLY A 218 20.79 8.06 26.80
N ILE A 219 21.70 8.67 26.04
CA ILE A 219 21.46 9.18 24.68
C ILE A 219 21.27 8.02 23.71
N GLY A 220 22.08 6.96 23.84
CA GLY A 220 22.02 5.78 22.98
C GLY A 220 20.67 5.07 23.11
N ARG A 221 20.19 4.85 24.34
CA ARG A 221 18.87 4.24 24.58
C ARG A 221 17.74 5.05 23.94
N ARG A 222 17.79 6.38 24.00
CA ARG A 222 16.78 7.23 23.34
C ARG A 222 16.82 7.06 21.83
N LEU A 223 18.01 7.07 21.23
CA LEU A 223 18.17 6.90 19.78
C LEU A 223 17.71 5.51 19.31
N VAL A 224 17.99 4.46 20.09
CA VAL A 224 17.45 3.11 19.85
C VAL A 224 15.92 3.11 19.86
N TYR A 225 15.28 3.75 20.85
CA TYR A 225 13.82 3.86 20.87
C TYR A 225 13.27 4.61 19.64
N GLU A 226 13.89 5.72 19.25
CA GLU A 226 13.50 6.47 18.04
C GLU A 226 13.61 5.59 16.78
N TYR A 227 14.70 4.81 16.67
CA TYR A 227 14.92 3.85 15.59
C TYR A 227 13.90 2.70 15.60
N LEU A 228 13.72 1.98 16.70
CA LEU A 228 12.77 0.86 16.79
C LEU A 228 11.35 1.31 16.45
N SER A 229 10.93 2.46 16.98
CA SER A 229 9.60 3.04 16.69
C SER A 229 9.45 3.39 15.20
N SER A 230 10.53 3.80 14.52
CA SER A 230 10.52 4.04 13.07
C SER A 230 10.44 2.74 12.26
N VAL A 231 11.13 1.68 12.69
CA VAL A 231 11.15 0.36 12.06
C VAL A 231 9.76 -0.26 12.11
N GLU A 232 9.08 -0.24 13.26
CA GLU A 232 7.71 -0.76 13.39
C GLU A 232 6.74 -0.05 12.44
N ARG A 233 6.85 1.27 12.30
CA ARG A 233 6.01 2.03 11.38
C ARG A 233 6.30 1.68 9.91
N LEU A 234 7.57 1.51 9.54
CA LEU A 234 7.96 1.18 8.18
C LEU A 234 7.53 -0.24 7.80
N THR A 235 7.89 -1.23 8.62
CA THR A 235 7.56 -2.64 8.41
C THR A 235 6.05 -2.87 8.35
N SER A 236 5.27 -2.27 9.26
CA SER A 236 3.80 -2.36 9.23
C SER A 236 3.18 -1.74 7.97
N LEU A 237 3.74 -0.63 7.47
CA LEU A 237 3.24 0.00 6.24
C LEU A 237 3.60 -0.84 5.01
N ILE A 238 4.80 -1.41 4.97
CA ILE A 238 5.25 -2.33 3.92
C ILE A 238 4.39 -3.59 3.91
N GLU A 239 4.20 -4.25 5.06
CA GLU A 239 3.37 -5.45 5.18
C GLU A 239 1.96 -5.21 4.64
N ARG A 240 1.38 -4.04 4.96
CA ARG A 240 0.02 -3.69 4.50
C ARG A 240 -0.08 -3.37 3.01
N ARG A 241 0.94 -2.75 2.41
CA ARG A 241 0.86 -2.18 1.04
C ARG A 241 1.66 -2.96 0.00
N PHE A 242 2.78 -3.54 0.40
CA PHE A 242 3.72 -4.31 -0.40
C PHE A 242 4.13 -5.62 0.31
N PRO A 243 3.17 -6.50 0.67
CA PRO A 243 3.43 -7.71 1.46
C PRO A 243 4.47 -8.66 0.83
N GLN A 244 4.69 -8.60 -0.49
CA GLN A 244 5.71 -9.42 -1.17
C GLN A 244 7.11 -9.11 -0.66
N ILE A 245 7.38 -7.86 -0.25
CA ILE A 245 8.68 -7.48 0.31
C ILE A 245 8.95 -8.24 1.62
N MET A 246 7.91 -8.62 2.37
CA MET A 246 8.07 -9.36 3.62
C MET A 246 8.48 -10.83 3.39
N VAL A 247 8.25 -11.36 2.19
CA VAL A 247 8.46 -12.78 1.85
C VAL A 247 9.40 -12.97 0.65
N GLN A 248 9.97 -11.89 0.13
CA GLN A 248 10.91 -11.96 -0.98
C GLN A 248 12.24 -12.56 -0.52
N ASP A 249 12.92 -13.26 -1.42
CA ASP A 249 14.24 -13.78 -1.14
C ASP A 249 15.25 -12.63 -0.99
N LEU A 250 16.18 -12.80 -0.04
CA LEU A 250 17.34 -11.93 0.10
C LEU A 250 18.34 -12.24 -1.00
N PHE A 251 19.14 -11.25 -1.37
CA PHE A 251 20.27 -11.42 -2.25
C PHE A 251 21.23 -12.45 -1.66
N ASP A 252 21.42 -13.55 -2.38
CA ASP A 252 22.43 -14.56 -2.10
C ASP A 252 23.52 -14.49 -3.17
N PRO A 253 24.76 -14.12 -2.81
CA PRO A 253 25.86 -14.06 -3.77
C PRO A 253 26.31 -15.44 -4.28
N GLY A 254 25.84 -16.54 -3.71
CA GLY A 254 25.99 -17.91 -4.24
C GLY A 254 27.40 -18.50 -4.13
N PHE A 255 28.17 -18.09 -3.11
CA PHE A 255 29.54 -18.57 -2.86
C PHE A 255 29.61 -19.67 -1.81
#